data_AF-M5BLG9-F1
#
_entry.id   AF-M5BLG9-F1
#
_cell.length_a   1.000
_cell.length_b   1.000
_cell.length_c   1.000
_cell.angle_alpha   90.00
_cell.angle_beta   90.00
_cell.angle_gamma   90.00
#
_symmetry.space_group_name_H-M   'P 1'
#
loop_
_entity.id
_entity.type
_entity.pdbx_description
1 polymer ?
#
loop_
_entity_poly.entity_id
_entity_poly.type
_entity_poly.pdbx_seq_one_letter_code
_entity_poly.pdbx_strand_id
1 'polypeptide(L)'
;MDTSALPVPLNYDNNVVETFNQSSPRISPLPAPNPTKSFWLDSEASANPLGQVGSASPLPEAADIVIIGSGITGCSTAYHLSQLFRRSGERRNQSVVILEARDFCSGATGKCRNGGHLTATTVHDFQQRVDTHGVEEALRDVALERHTVTSVVEILDKNPRTAEEVDLVRGGHVSLLFTPAEIEAARNDIEAATKAVWT
;
A
#
# COMPACT_ATOMS: atom_id res chain seq x y z
N MET A 1 -18.26 -5.78 -6.06
CA MET A 1 -18.02 -6.66 -4.90
C MET A 1 -17.73 -5.77 -3.70
N ASP A 2 -18.10 -6.17 -2.49
CA ASP A 2 -17.75 -5.40 -1.30
C ASP A 2 -16.25 -5.51 -1.03
N THR A 3 -15.49 -4.46 -1.35
CA THR A 3 -14.04 -4.38 -1.07
C THR A 3 -13.72 -4.21 0.40
N SER A 4 -14.70 -4.13 1.29
CA SER A 4 -14.43 -4.15 2.73
C SER A 4 -14.21 -5.56 3.28
N ALA A 5 -14.52 -6.61 2.52
CA ALA A 5 -14.19 -7.99 2.85
C ALA A 5 -12.90 -8.40 2.14
N LEU A 6 -11.91 -8.86 2.90
CA LEU A 6 -10.68 -9.44 2.35
C LEU A 6 -11.02 -10.73 1.58
N PRO A 7 -10.37 -10.99 0.45
CA PRO A 7 -10.64 -12.16 -0.38
C PRO A 7 -10.16 -13.46 0.27
N VAL A 8 -9.30 -13.35 1.30
CA VAL A 8 -8.67 -14.46 2.01
C VAL A 8 -8.68 -14.19 3.51
N PRO A 9 -8.83 -15.22 4.35
CA PRO A 9 -8.70 -15.04 5.80
C PRO A 9 -7.26 -14.64 6.13
N LEU A 10 -7.10 -13.63 6.98
CA LEU A 10 -5.80 -13.34 7.57
C LEU A 10 -5.55 -14.39 8.66
N ASN A 11 -4.44 -15.13 8.54
CA ASN A 11 -4.02 -16.02 9.59
C ASN A 11 -3.67 -15.18 10.82
N TYR A 12 -4.47 -15.31 11.89
CA TYR A 12 -4.11 -14.78 13.20
C TYR A 12 -3.06 -15.72 13.80
N ASP A 13 -1.81 -15.51 13.45
CA ASP A 13 -0.70 -16.22 14.07
C ASP A 13 -0.29 -15.48 15.35
N ASN A 14 -0.50 -16.12 16.49
CA ASN A 14 -0.06 -15.60 17.79
C ASN A 14 1.44 -15.26 17.79
N ASN A 15 2.24 -15.97 17.00
CA ASN A 15 3.68 -15.71 16.87
C ASN A 15 3.97 -14.36 16.19
N VAL A 16 3.10 -13.90 15.28
CA VAL A 16 3.24 -12.59 14.62
C VAL A 16 3.00 -11.48 15.64
N VAL A 17 1.96 -11.62 16.47
CA VAL A 17 1.67 -10.65 17.56
C VAL A 17 2.77 -10.66 18.61
N GLU A 18 3.29 -11.84 18.98
CA GLU A 18 4.45 -11.94 19.87
C GLU A 18 5.68 -11.25 19.28
N THR A 19 5.93 -11.39 17.98
CA THR A 19 7.03 -10.72 17.28
C THR A 19 6.87 -9.20 17.30
N PHE A 20 5.66 -8.68 17.11
CA PHE A 20 5.38 -7.23 17.25
C PHE A 20 5.61 -6.71 18.67
N ASN A 21 5.36 -7.55 19.68
CA ASN A 21 5.58 -7.21 21.08
C ASN A 21 7.03 -7.40 21.53
N GLN A 22 7.88 -8.01 20.71
CA GLN A 22 9.32 -8.08 20.98
C GLN A 22 9.96 -6.73 20.67
N SER A 23 10.49 -6.09 21.71
CA SER A 23 11.29 -4.88 21.53
C SER A 23 12.57 -5.22 20.77
N SER A 24 12.70 -4.68 19.55
CA SER A 24 13.96 -4.75 18.82
C SER A 24 15.05 -4.05 19.63
N PRO A 25 16.22 -4.67 19.85
CA PRO A 25 17.34 -4.01 20.52
C PRO A 25 17.93 -2.87 19.67
N ARG A 26 17.53 -2.75 18.39
CA ARG A 26 17.96 -1.68 17.50
C ARG A 26 16.94 -0.56 17.48
N ILE A 27 17.35 0.59 18.01
CA ILE A 27 16.63 1.85 17.85
C ILE A 27 16.79 2.29 16.39
N SER A 28 15.68 2.52 15.69
CA SER A 28 15.73 3.13 14.36
C SER A 28 16.25 4.56 14.50
N PRO A 29 17.28 4.98 13.74
CA PRO A 29 17.76 6.34 13.81
C PRO A 29 16.68 7.32 13.35
N LEU A 30 16.76 8.56 13.83
CA LEU A 30 15.91 9.63 13.32
C LEU A 30 16.17 9.84 11.81
N PRO A 31 15.16 10.32 11.06
CA PRO A 31 15.31 10.62 9.65
C PRO A 31 16.54 11.50 9.38
N ALA A 32 17.31 11.14 8.35
CA ALA A 32 18.51 11.90 8.00
C ALA A 32 18.18 13.38 7.75
N PRO A 33 18.99 14.33 8.28
CA PRO A 33 18.69 15.75 8.21
C PRO A 33 18.70 16.30 6.78
N ASN A 34 19.54 15.74 5.91
CA ASN A 34 19.64 16.13 4.50
C ASN A 34 19.26 14.94 3.60
N PRO A 35 17.96 14.68 3.37
CA PRO A 35 17.55 13.62 2.46
C PRO A 35 17.93 13.96 1.01
N THR A 36 18.16 12.93 0.20
CA THR A 36 18.28 13.11 -1.25
C THR A 36 16.99 13.71 -1.82
N LYS A 37 17.15 14.71 -2.68
CA LYS A 37 16.06 15.33 -3.43
C LYS A 37 15.50 14.34 -4.45
N SER A 38 14.18 14.33 -4.59
CA SER A 38 13.43 13.55 -5.54
C SER A 38 13.08 14.41 -6.75
N PHE A 39 13.36 13.92 -7.95
CA PHE A 39 12.88 14.58 -9.16
C PHE A 39 11.35 14.81 -9.14
N TRP A 40 10.59 13.87 -8.58
CA TRP A 40 9.13 13.91 -8.54
C TRP A 40 8.54 14.90 -7.53
N LEU A 41 9.30 15.30 -6.51
CA LEU A 41 8.81 16.20 -5.46
C LEU A 41 9.52 17.56 -5.47
N ASP A 42 10.77 17.59 -5.94
CA ASP A 42 11.67 18.73 -5.79
C ASP A 42 12.10 19.35 -7.14
N SER A 43 11.53 18.91 -8.27
CA SER A 43 11.87 19.46 -9.60
C SER A 43 11.39 20.90 -9.79
N GLU A 44 10.21 21.22 -9.27
CA GLU A 44 9.62 22.56 -9.29
C GLU A 44 8.67 22.75 -8.11
N ALA A 45 8.32 24.00 -7.78
CA ALA A 45 7.45 24.30 -6.64
C ALA A 45 6.03 23.70 -6.78
N SER A 46 5.58 23.48 -8.02
CA SER A 46 4.31 22.82 -8.36
C SER A 46 4.38 21.30 -8.31
N ALA A 47 5.54 20.68 -8.11
CA ALA A 47 5.69 19.23 -8.14
C ALA A 47 5.00 18.53 -6.95
N ASN A 48 4.92 19.20 -5.78
CA ASN A 48 4.20 18.69 -4.62
C ASN A 48 3.37 19.81 -3.94
N PRO A 49 2.26 20.25 -4.56
CA PRO A 49 1.50 21.42 -4.09
C PRO A 49 0.82 21.16 -2.74
N LEU A 50 0.59 19.89 -2.39
CA LEU A 50 -0.03 19.49 -1.13
C LEU A 50 0.98 19.07 -0.05
N GLY A 51 2.28 19.07 -0.34
CA GLY A 51 3.31 18.59 0.59
C GLY A 51 3.38 19.35 1.91
N GLN A 52 3.07 20.65 1.87
CA GLN A 52 3.04 21.53 3.06
C GLN A 52 1.62 21.76 3.59
N VAL A 53 0.61 21.10 3.00
CA VAL A 53 -0.77 21.24 3.44
C VAL A 53 -0.99 20.29 4.62
N GLY A 54 -1.22 20.89 5.80
CA GLY A 54 -1.45 20.16 7.04
C GLY A 54 -2.16 21.02 8.08
N SER A 55 -2.31 20.48 9.30
CA SER A 55 -2.89 21.23 10.41
C SER A 55 -1.98 22.40 10.79
N ALA A 56 -2.47 23.64 10.64
CA ALA A 56 -1.78 24.85 11.10
C ALA A 56 -1.84 25.05 12.62
N SER A 57 -2.65 24.23 13.32
CA SER A 57 -2.83 24.26 14.76
C SER A 57 -1.66 23.59 15.48
N PRO A 58 -1.36 23.96 16.73
CA PRO A 58 -0.43 23.20 17.57
C PRO A 58 -0.81 21.73 17.62
N LEU A 59 0.19 20.86 17.75
CA LEU A 59 -0.04 19.43 17.95
C LEU A 59 -0.92 19.22 19.19
N PRO A 60 -2.00 18.43 19.11
CA PRO A 60 -2.83 18.15 20.27
C PRO A 60 -2.04 17.41 21.35
N GLU A 61 -2.31 17.71 22.62
CA GLU A 61 -1.63 17.06 23.76
C GLU A 61 -1.94 15.56 23.87
N ALA A 62 -3.08 15.14 23.33
CA ALA A 62 -3.51 13.74 23.33
C ALA A 62 -4.26 13.41 22.03
N ALA A 63 -4.13 12.15 21.59
CA ALA A 63 -4.89 11.58 20.50
C ALA A 63 -5.23 10.11 20.80
N ASP A 64 -6.40 9.65 20.38
CA ASP A 64 -6.81 8.26 20.56
C ASP A 64 -6.01 7.32 19.64
N ILE A 65 -5.70 7.80 18.43
CA ILE A 65 -4.94 7.05 17.42
C ILE A 65 -3.89 7.97 16.82
N VAL A 66 -2.63 7.53 16.87
CA VAL A 66 -1.51 8.21 16.22
C VAL A 66 -0.96 7.31 15.10
N ILE A 67 -0.94 7.83 13.89
CA ILE A 67 -0.40 7.19 12.70
C ILE A 67 0.94 7.84 12.39
N ILE A 68 2.01 7.03 12.34
CA ILE A 68 3.35 7.51 12.04
C ILE A 68 3.63 7.24 10.55
N GLY A 69 3.80 8.32 9.79
CA GLY A 69 4.01 8.32 8.35
C GLY A 69 2.74 8.60 7.57
N SER A 70 2.83 9.56 6.65
CA SER A 70 1.75 9.96 5.75
C SER A 70 1.81 9.25 4.39
N GLY A 71 2.56 8.16 4.28
CA GLY A 71 2.59 7.33 3.06
C GLY A 71 1.25 6.65 2.78
N ILE A 72 1.19 5.89 1.67
CA ILE A 72 -0.05 5.21 1.24
C ILE A 72 -0.68 4.36 2.34
N THR A 73 0.13 3.65 3.14
CA THR A 73 -0.34 2.84 4.26
C THR A 73 -0.96 3.68 5.38
N GLY A 74 -0.31 4.78 5.77
CA GLY A 74 -0.81 5.66 6.83
C GLY A 74 -2.09 6.39 6.41
N CYS A 75 -2.10 6.93 5.19
CA CYS A 75 -3.28 7.57 4.61
C CYS A 75 -4.45 6.59 4.40
N SER A 76 -4.17 5.37 3.93
CA SER A 76 -5.16 4.30 3.80
C SER A 76 -5.75 3.93 5.16
N THR A 77 -4.90 3.76 6.19
CA THR A 77 -5.34 3.48 7.56
C THR A 77 -6.29 4.57 8.07
N ALA A 78 -5.89 5.84 7.95
CA ALA A 78 -6.73 6.97 8.34
C ALA A 78 -8.07 7.02 7.59
N TYR A 79 -8.04 6.75 6.27
CA TYR A 79 -9.24 6.68 5.44
C TYR A 79 -10.20 5.59 5.92
N HIS A 80 -9.71 4.36 6.11
CA HIS A 80 -10.55 3.24 6.53
C HIS A 80 -11.08 3.41 7.95
N LEU A 81 -10.27 3.94 8.89
CA LEU A 81 -10.75 4.31 10.23
C LEU A 81 -11.89 5.33 10.16
N SER A 82 -11.76 6.37 9.35
CA SER A 82 -12.81 7.37 9.12
C SER A 82 -14.11 6.73 8.59
N GLN A 83 -14.01 5.79 7.65
CA GLN A 83 -15.18 5.05 7.14
C GLN A 83 -15.81 4.16 8.22
N LEU A 84 -15.01 3.47 9.03
CA LEU A 84 -15.49 2.63 10.12
C LEU A 84 -16.23 3.45 11.17
N PHE A 85 -15.67 4.59 11.59
CA PHE A 85 -16.33 5.48 12.56
C PHE A 85 -17.66 5.99 12.04
N ARG A 86 -17.72 6.39 10.75
CA ARG A 86 -18.99 6.80 10.10
C ARG A 86 -20.04 5.70 10.10
N ARG A 87 -19.66 4.44 9.80
CA ARG A 87 -20.58 3.30 9.74
C ARG A 87 -21.08 2.84 11.10
N SER A 88 -20.25 2.95 12.14
CA SER A 88 -20.58 2.49 13.49
C SER A 88 -21.71 3.27 14.15
N GLY A 89 -22.09 4.44 13.62
CA GLY A 89 -23.19 5.27 14.15
C GLY A 89 -22.89 5.94 15.49
N GLU A 90 -21.88 5.47 16.22
CA GLU A 90 -21.31 6.15 17.37
C GLU A 90 -20.52 7.36 16.86
N ARG A 91 -20.95 8.57 17.21
CA ARG A 91 -20.10 9.77 17.19
C ARG A 91 -19.01 9.65 18.26
N ARG A 92 -18.27 8.55 18.29
CA ARG A 92 -17.00 8.50 18.99
C ARG A 92 -16.13 9.52 18.29
N ASN A 93 -15.94 10.64 18.97
CA ASN A 93 -15.12 11.77 18.52
C ASN A 93 -13.64 11.36 18.62
N GLN A 94 -13.29 10.23 17.98
CA GLN A 94 -11.97 9.62 18.04
C GLN A 94 -11.02 10.50 17.26
N SER A 95 -10.04 11.01 17.98
CA SER A 95 -8.99 11.86 17.46
C SER A 95 -7.94 11.01 16.77
N VAL A 96 -7.80 11.19 15.46
CA VAL A 96 -6.77 10.54 14.64
C VAL A 96 -5.75 11.60 14.23
N VAL A 97 -4.49 11.39 14.58
CA VAL A 97 -3.38 12.28 14.21
C VAL A 97 -2.41 11.52 13.31
N ILE A 98 -2.06 12.11 12.17
CA ILE A 98 -1.00 11.59 11.28
C ILE A 98 0.23 12.47 11.48
N LEU A 99 1.36 11.84 11.82
CA LEU A 99 2.65 12.50 11.98
C LEU A 99 3.55 12.14 10.81
N GLU A 100 4.10 13.15 10.13
CA GLU A 100 5.11 12.98 9.09
C GLU A 100 6.37 13.72 9.50
N ALA A 101 7.53 13.12 9.25
CA ALA A 101 8.81 13.69 9.67
C ALA A 101 9.29 14.83 8.75
N ARG A 102 8.67 14.97 7.58
CA ARG A 102 9.00 15.90 6.51
C ARG A 102 7.69 16.39 5.90
N ASP A 103 7.64 16.50 4.57
CA ASP A 103 6.46 16.91 3.82
C ASP A 103 5.48 15.75 3.67
N PHE A 104 4.20 16.06 3.55
CA PHE A 104 3.14 15.09 3.34
C PHE A 104 3.46 14.17 2.15
N CYS A 105 3.27 12.87 2.34
CA CYS A 105 3.61 11.79 1.41
C CYS A 105 5.08 11.71 0.98
N SER A 106 6.04 12.47 1.54
CA SER A 106 7.43 12.57 1.03
C SER A 106 8.33 11.33 1.20
N GLY A 107 7.79 10.24 1.72
CA GLY A 107 8.45 8.94 1.80
C GLY A 107 8.55 8.22 0.44
N ALA A 108 8.53 6.89 0.46
CA ALA A 108 8.58 6.08 -0.77
C ALA A 108 7.40 6.37 -1.73
N THR A 109 6.22 6.68 -1.15
CA THR A 109 4.99 6.99 -1.89
C THR A 109 5.15 8.25 -2.74
N GLY A 110 5.48 9.40 -2.16
CA GLY A 110 5.61 10.67 -2.89
C GLY A 110 6.91 10.78 -3.68
N LYS A 111 8.00 10.11 -3.25
CA LYS A 111 9.21 10.02 -4.09
C LYS A 111 9.05 9.11 -5.31
N CYS A 112 7.83 8.62 -5.58
CA CYS A 112 7.44 7.77 -6.71
C CYS A 112 8.50 6.72 -7.05
N ARG A 113 8.95 5.94 -6.06
CA ARG A 113 9.95 4.88 -6.30
C ARG A 113 9.48 3.83 -7.31
N ASN A 114 8.17 3.68 -7.49
CA ASN A 114 7.53 2.79 -8.45
C ASN A 114 7.09 3.51 -9.75
N GLY A 115 7.41 4.79 -9.94
CA GLY A 115 6.97 5.55 -11.11
C GLY A 115 5.45 5.71 -11.24
N GLY A 116 4.71 5.61 -10.13
CA GLY A 116 3.24 5.73 -10.12
C GLY A 116 2.49 4.44 -10.48
N HIS A 117 3.20 3.33 -10.71
CA HIS A 117 2.56 2.06 -11.03
C HIS A 117 1.78 1.48 -9.84
N LEU A 118 0.48 1.26 -10.06
CA LEU A 118 -0.40 0.49 -9.18
C LEU A 118 -0.71 -0.84 -9.87
N THR A 119 0.17 -1.83 -9.67
CA THR A 119 0.10 -3.13 -10.34
C THR A 119 0.09 -4.25 -9.31
N ALA A 120 -0.86 -5.17 -9.42
CA ALA A 120 -0.81 -6.41 -8.66
C ALA A 120 0.28 -7.27 -9.29
N THR A 121 1.05 -8.00 -8.49
CA THR A 121 1.93 -9.02 -9.04
C THR A 121 1.02 -10.01 -9.75
N THR A 122 1.37 -10.29 -10.99
CA THR A 122 0.69 -11.30 -11.78
C THR A 122 1.12 -12.68 -11.25
N VAL A 123 1.06 -13.69 -12.12
CA VAL A 123 1.62 -15.01 -11.86
C VAL A 123 3.16 -15.03 -11.91
N HIS A 124 3.82 -13.88 -12.05
CA HIS A 124 5.29 -13.82 -12.07
C HIS A 124 5.89 -14.37 -10.77
N ASP A 125 6.92 -15.21 -10.86
CA ASP A 125 7.56 -15.90 -9.74
C ASP A 125 6.57 -16.73 -8.90
N PHE A 126 5.44 -17.16 -9.50
CA PHE A 126 4.45 -17.97 -8.79
C PHE A 126 5.05 -19.30 -8.36
N GLN A 127 5.85 -19.96 -9.21
CA GLN A 127 6.50 -21.22 -8.84
C GLN A 127 7.45 -21.02 -7.66
N GLN A 128 8.22 -19.92 -7.64
CA GLN A 128 9.10 -19.62 -6.51
C GLN A 128 8.31 -19.40 -5.21
N ARG A 129 7.17 -18.71 -5.28
CA ARG A 129 6.27 -18.52 -4.14
C ARG A 129 5.68 -19.84 -3.64
N VAL A 130 5.28 -20.72 -4.57
CA VAL A 130 4.83 -22.09 -4.26
C VAL A 130 5.94 -22.88 -3.55
N ASP A 131 7.16 -22.83 -4.07
CA ASP A 131 8.29 -23.58 -3.50
C ASP A 131 8.66 -23.08 -2.10
N THR A 132 8.48 -21.78 -1.83
CA THR A 132 8.85 -21.14 -0.57
C THR A 132 7.74 -21.24 0.49
N HIS A 133 6.48 -21.08 0.09
CA HIS A 133 5.35 -20.88 1.01
C HIS A 133 4.19 -21.87 0.80
N GLY A 134 4.24 -22.69 -0.24
CA GLY A 134 3.17 -23.60 -0.62
C GLY A 134 2.11 -22.95 -1.53
N VAL A 135 1.32 -23.80 -2.19
CA VAL A 135 0.32 -23.39 -3.18
C VAL A 135 -0.74 -22.47 -2.60
N GLU A 136 -1.26 -22.80 -1.42
CA GLU A 136 -2.31 -22.02 -0.75
C GLU A 136 -1.85 -20.58 -0.46
N GLU A 137 -0.66 -20.38 0.11
CA GLU A 137 -0.16 -19.04 0.42
C GLU A 137 0.17 -18.26 -0.86
N ALA A 138 0.69 -18.92 -1.90
CA ALA A 138 0.93 -18.28 -3.20
C ALA A 138 -0.37 -17.78 -3.85
N LEU A 139 -1.46 -18.55 -3.77
CA LEU A 139 -2.79 -18.12 -4.23
C LEU A 139 -3.34 -16.96 -3.39
N ARG A 140 -3.12 -16.99 -2.07
CA ARG A 140 -3.57 -15.91 -1.18
C ARG A 140 -2.85 -14.60 -1.46
N ASP A 141 -1.56 -14.65 -1.71
CA ASP A 141 -0.75 -13.49 -2.09
C ASP A 141 -1.31 -12.81 -3.36
N VAL A 142 -1.53 -13.59 -4.43
CA VAL A 142 -2.13 -13.09 -5.67
C VAL A 142 -3.52 -12.49 -5.44
N ALA A 143 -4.35 -13.11 -4.58
CA ALA A 143 -5.67 -12.59 -4.25
C ALA A 143 -5.58 -11.25 -3.47
N LEU A 144 -4.67 -11.15 -2.50
CA LEU A 144 -4.46 -9.95 -1.69
C LEU A 144 -3.96 -8.77 -2.51
N GLU A 145 -3.01 -8.98 -3.42
CA GLU A 145 -2.50 -7.91 -4.27
C GLU A 145 -3.56 -7.41 -5.24
N ARG A 146 -4.31 -8.32 -5.88
CA ARG A 146 -5.44 -7.95 -6.75
C ARG A 146 -6.46 -7.13 -5.98
N HIS A 147 -6.83 -7.58 -4.79
CA HIS A 147 -7.75 -6.85 -3.92
C HIS A 147 -7.22 -5.48 -3.53
N THR A 148 -5.92 -5.37 -3.20
CA THR A 148 -5.29 -4.09 -2.82
C THR A 148 -5.36 -3.09 -3.95
N VAL A 149 -4.97 -3.48 -5.17
CA VAL A 149 -5.01 -2.60 -6.34
C VAL A 149 -6.43 -2.21 -6.69
N THR A 150 -7.36 -3.16 -6.69
CA THR A 150 -8.79 -2.86 -6.93
C THR A 150 -9.33 -1.89 -5.88
N SER A 151 -8.98 -2.07 -4.61
CA SER A 151 -9.47 -1.21 -3.52
C SER A 151 -8.98 0.24 -3.64
N VAL A 152 -7.72 0.45 -4.03
CA VAL A 152 -7.18 1.79 -4.28
C VAL A 152 -7.92 2.46 -5.43
N VAL A 153 -8.13 1.74 -6.53
CA VAL A 153 -8.87 2.24 -7.69
C VAL A 153 -10.32 2.57 -7.34
N GLU A 154 -10.99 1.74 -6.53
CA GLU A 154 -12.35 2.01 -6.08
C GLU A 154 -12.47 3.24 -5.18
N ILE A 155 -11.43 3.57 -4.38
CA ILE A 155 -11.42 4.81 -3.60
C ILE A 155 -11.48 6.02 -4.53
N LEU A 156 -10.75 5.98 -5.65
CA LEU A 156 -10.78 7.04 -6.66
C LEU A 156 -12.15 7.09 -7.35
N ASP A 157 -12.70 5.94 -7.76
CA ASP A 157 -14.01 5.86 -8.42
C ASP A 157 -15.15 6.39 -7.54
N LYS A 158 -15.08 6.17 -6.21
CA LYS A 158 -16.07 6.67 -5.25
C LYS A 158 -15.94 8.19 -4.98
N ASN A 159 -14.85 8.82 -5.42
CA ASN A 159 -14.59 10.26 -5.24
C ASN A 159 -14.25 10.90 -6.61
N PRO A 160 -15.24 11.16 -7.47
CA PRO A 160 -15.02 11.55 -8.87
C PRO A 160 -14.15 12.81 -9.04
N ARG A 161 -14.26 13.77 -8.13
CA ARG A 161 -13.40 14.98 -8.13
C ARG A 161 -11.93 14.65 -7.95
N THR A 162 -11.61 13.65 -7.12
CA THR A 162 -10.24 13.18 -6.91
C THR A 162 -9.73 12.39 -8.11
N ALA A 163 -10.60 11.63 -8.79
CA ALA A 163 -10.21 10.92 -10.02
C ALA A 163 -9.87 11.87 -11.19
N GLU A 164 -10.42 13.09 -11.21
CA GLU A 164 -10.08 14.13 -12.20
C GLU A 164 -8.76 14.85 -11.88
N GLU A 165 -8.38 14.91 -10.60
CA GLU A 165 -7.11 15.51 -10.13
C GLU A 165 -5.91 14.55 -10.27
N VAL A 166 -6.18 13.25 -10.41
CA VAL A 166 -5.17 12.20 -10.52
C VAL A 166 -5.20 11.67 -11.95
N ASP A 167 -4.08 11.74 -12.67
CA ASP A 167 -3.94 11.22 -14.05
C ASP A 167 -3.98 9.67 -14.11
N LEU A 168 -5.09 9.07 -13.68
CA LEU A 168 -5.24 7.63 -13.59
C LEU A 168 -5.42 7.01 -14.98
N VAL A 169 -4.43 6.22 -15.40
CA VAL A 169 -4.50 5.44 -16.65
C VAL A 169 -4.71 3.96 -16.33
N ARG A 170 -5.79 3.38 -16.87
CA ARG A 170 -6.12 1.95 -16.74
C ARG A 170 -5.53 1.17 -17.92
N GLY A 171 -4.29 0.70 -17.76
CA GLY A 171 -3.57 -0.03 -18.82
C GLY A 171 -3.23 -1.49 -18.48
N GLY A 172 -3.39 -1.91 -17.22
CA GLY A 172 -2.84 -3.17 -16.75
C GLY A 172 -1.31 -3.14 -16.72
N HIS A 173 -0.69 -4.32 -16.68
CA HIS A 173 0.76 -4.49 -16.66
C HIS A 173 1.20 -5.41 -17.80
N VAL A 174 2.19 -4.98 -18.58
CA VAL A 174 2.77 -5.76 -19.67
C VAL A 174 4.24 -6.01 -19.35
N SER A 175 4.61 -7.27 -19.20
CA SER A 175 6.00 -7.69 -19.00
C SER A 175 6.62 -8.12 -20.32
N LEU A 176 7.78 -7.55 -20.65
CA LEU A 176 8.59 -7.93 -21.81
C LEU A 176 9.66 -8.93 -21.38
N LEU A 177 9.76 -10.04 -22.10
CA LEU A 177 10.73 -11.10 -21.86
C LEU A 177 11.71 -11.12 -23.04
N PHE A 178 13.01 -11.07 -22.75
CA PHE A 178 14.05 -10.89 -23.75
C PHE A 178 14.86 -12.15 -24.00
N THR A 179 14.90 -13.07 -23.03
CA THR A 179 15.68 -14.30 -23.12
C THR A 179 14.79 -15.55 -23.20
N PRO A 180 15.27 -16.64 -23.83
CA PRO A 180 14.56 -17.92 -23.81
C PRO A 180 14.25 -18.43 -22.39
N ALA A 181 15.18 -18.22 -21.46
CA ALA A 181 15.02 -18.62 -20.06
C ALA A 181 13.89 -17.84 -19.35
N GLU A 182 13.80 -16.53 -19.57
CA GLU A 182 12.69 -15.72 -19.05
C GLU A 182 11.34 -16.15 -19.62
N ILE A 183 11.29 -16.47 -20.93
CA ILE A 183 10.08 -16.97 -21.59
C ILE A 183 9.64 -18.32 -21.00
N GLU A 184 10.59 -19.23 -20.78
CA GLU A 184 10.31 -20.54 -20.21
C GLU A 184 9.84 -20.43 -18.75
N ALA A 185 10.51 -19.62 -17.93
CA ALA A 185 10.11 -19.36 -16.55
C ALA A 185 8.69 -18.77 -16.48
N ALA A 186 8.39 -17.75 -17.28
CA ALA A 186 7.06 -17.15 -17.31
C ALA A 186 5.97 -18.13 -17.77
N ARG A 187 6.28 -19.05 -18.70
CA ARG A 187 5.34 -20.11 -19.10
C ARG A 187 5.07 -21.08 -17.96
N ASN A 188 6.12 -21.53 -17.26
CA ASN A 188 5.98 -22.43 -16.12
C ASN A 188 5.12 -21.79 -15.02
N ASP A 189 5.37 -20.53 -14.72
CA ASP A 189 4.59 -19.74 -13.77
C ASP A 189 3.11 -19.65 -14.17
N ILE A 190 2.82 -19.32 -15.43
CA ILE A 190 1.44 -19.27 -15.95
C ILE A 190 0.76 -20.63 -15.85
N GLU A 191 1.45 -21.70 -16.22
CA GLU A 191 0.90 -23.06 -16.14
C GLU A 191 0.65 -23.50 -14.71
N ALA A 192 1.59 -23.26 -13.80
CA ALA A 192 1.50 -23.59 -12.39
C ALA A 192 0.33 -22.84 -11.72
N ALA A 193 0.25 -21.52 -11.95
CA ALA A 193 -0.84 -20.71 -11.43
C ALA A 193 -2.20 -21.12 -12.01
N THR A 194 -2.26 -21.44 -13.30
CA THR A 194 -3.51 -21.91 -13.92
C THR A 194 -3.94 -23.24 -13.32
N LYS A 195 -3.04 -24.20 -13.13
CA LYS A 195 -3.37 -25.48 -12.48
C LYS A 195 -3.87 -25.27 -11.05
N ALA A 196 -3.20 -24.42 -10.28
CA ALA A 196 -3.53 -24.15 -8.88
C ALA A 196 -4.91 -23.52 -8.69
N VAL A 197 -5.39 -22.70 -9.64
CA VAL A 197 -6.74 -22.08 -9.58
C VAL A 197 -7.87 -23.07 -9.90
N TRP A 198 -7.57 -24.16 -10.61
CA TRP A 198 -8.55 -25.17 -11.05
C TRP A 198 -8.46 -26.51 -10.29
N THR A 199 -7.67 -26.55 -9.22
CA THR A 199 -7.59 -27.66 -8.25
C THR A 199 -8.34 -27.31 -6.97
#